data_AF-A0A3M1YK56-F1
#
_entry.id   AF-A0A3M1YK56-F1
#
_cell.length_a   1.000
_cell.length_b   1.000
_cell.length_c   1.000
_cell.angle_alpha   90.00
_cell.angle_beta   90.00
_cell.angle_gamma   90.00
#
_symmetry.space_group_name_H-M   'P 1'
#
loop_
_entity.id
_entity.type
_entity.pdbx_description
1 polymer ?
#
loop_
_entity_poly.entity_id
_entity_poly.type
_entity_poly.pdbx_seq_one_letter_code
_entity_poly.pdbx_strand_id
1 'polypeptide(L)'
;MSSKPPKKSFKKNSKSSPRDAKIDAVAKEIAAKLGETEKQPTTQIKRILQTIGEDATRQVLKKTFEIEAQGGMTTLDGTRRRTVGGVFFYLIRQEFPNEIVVKIFYPWISKLQEHAKTQDRFPEFLWHKRKAVFEKLNGHKGRVNKVRINLIGRPGKVEHRQNLVIFSMQDELNYKNMSTPADMPSVENIAKTYYVLVSSRQWERVQKIVEDGKDELIVEGLCGYDEEVGGIVVFATYVSTHKLQRKLRKQRKNRKPETERFLPADPDLYNDDVPNQVISKPKKAEKAKKKQKVQSPAKPAPVSINLEDLDISIPEGMPEEAVKKLRELYAAAETFRQKIANIQSKPIEQQFGLDMTLKLLLNVEKQITALKEQYSK
;
A
#
# COMPACT_ATOMS: atom_id res chain seq x y z
N MET A 1 -24.66 -27.90 10.67
CA MET A 1 -23.60 -27.21 11.45
C MET A 1 -23.13 -26.00 10.65
N SER A 2 -23.07 -24.80 11.24
CA SER A 2 -22.74 -23.56 10.49
C SER A 2 -21.33 -23.06 10.81
N SER A 3 -20.43 -23.06 9.82
CA SER A 3 -19.03 -22.65 9.98
C SER A 3 -18.88 -21.12 9.88
N LYS A 4 -18.30 -20.49 10.91
CA LYS A 4 -17.99 -19.05 10.89
C LYS A 4 -16.77 -18.78 10.00
N PRO A 5 -16.79 -17.75 9.12
CA PRO A 5 -15.64 -17.42 8.29
C PRO A 5 -14.47 -16.86 9.13
N PRO A 6 -13.19 -17.11 8.73
CA PRO A 6 -12.03 -16.72 9.51
C PRO A 6 -11.78 -15.21 9.49
N LYS A 7 -11.80 -14.57 10.66
CA LYS A 7 -11.50 -13.15 10.83
C LYS A 7 -10.01 -12.86 10.58
N LYS A 8 -9.66 -12.45 9.35
CA LYS A 8 -8.32 -11.92 9.03
C LYS A 8 -8.06 -10.63 9.84
N SER A 9 -7.08 -10.67 10.72
CA SER A 9 -6.71 -9.58 11.62
C SER A 9 -5.81 -8.54 10.94
N PHE A 10 -6.43 -7.54 10.31
CA PHE A 10 -5.71 -6.33 9.86
C PHE A 10 -5.16 -5.57 11.08
N LYS A 11 -3.86 -5.73 11.37
CA LYS A 11 -3.12 -4.86 12.30
C LYS A 11 -2.94 -3.48 11.67
N LYS A 12 -3.83 -2.52 12.00
CA LYS A 12 -3.54 -1.10 11.77
C LYS A 12 -2.51 -0.62 12.81
N ASN A 13 -1.27 -0.40 12.39
CA ASN A 13 -0.29 0.37 13.16
C ASN A 13 -0.57 1.88 13.02
N SER A 14 -1.71 2.34 13.52
CA SER A 14 -1.93 3.76 13.79
C SER A 14 -1.33 4.08 15.16
N LYS A 15 -0.32 4.97 15.23
CA LYS A 15 0.08 5.58 16.50
C LYS A 15 -1.15 6.31 17.06
N SER A 16 -1.70 5.83 18.17
CA SER A 16 -2.88 6.40 18.81
C SER A 16 -2.59 7.82 19.30
N SER A 17 -3.55 8.74 19.15
CA SER A 17 -3.42 10.10 19.70
C SER A 17 -3.16 10.05 21.21
N PRO A 18 -2.41 11.00 21.81
CA PRO A 18 -2.32 11.13 23.27
C PRO A 18 -3.70 11.18 23.95
N ARG A 19 -4.70 11.75 23.26
CA ARG A 19 -6.10 11.76 23.72
C ARG A 19 -6.73 10.36 23.74
N ASP A 20 -6.49 9.55 22.71
CA ASP A 20 -6.95 8.15 22.67
C ASP A 20 -6.29 7.31 23.76
N ALA A 21 -4.99 7.53 24.01
CA ALA A 21 -4.25 6.83 25.06
C ALA A 21 -4.76 7.17 26.46
N LYS A 22 -5.09 8.45 26.75
CA LYS A 22 -5.78 8.82 28.00
C LYS A 22 -7.13 8.11 28.12
N ILE A 23 -7.94 8.12 27.06
CA ILE A 23 -9.26 7.47 27.06
C ILE A 23 -9.13 5.95 27.25
N ASP A 24 -8.13 5.28 26.65
CA ASP A 24 -7.87 3.85 26.86
C ASP A 24 -7.42 3.52 28.29
N ALA A 25 -6.75 4.44 28.98
CA ALA A 25 -6.40 4.28 30.39
C ALA A 25 -7.64 4.41 31.29
N VAL A 26 -8.44 5.47 31.11
CA VAL A 26 -9.68 5.69 31.88
C VAL A 26 -10.72 4.60 31.60
N ALA A 27 -10.80 4.10 30.36
CA ALA A 27 -11.69 2.97 30.02
C ALA A 27 -11.34 1.71 30.81
N LYS A 28 -10.05 1.42 31.03
CA LYS A 28 -9.60 0.28 31.85
C LYS A 28 -9.83 0.51 33.34
N GLU A 29 -9.62 1.72 33.84
CA GLU A 29 -9.91 2.10 35.24
C GLU A 29 -11.38 1.84 35.56
N ILE A 30 -12.30 2.29 34.70
CA ILE A 30 -13.74 2.12 34.86
C ILE A 30 -14.15 0.65 34.66
N ALA A 31 -13.58 -0.05 33.67
CA ALA A 31 -13.85 -1.47 33.45
C ALA A 31 -13.47 -2.32 34.67
N ALA A 32 -12.28 -2.10 35.24
CA ALA A 32 -11.84 -2.77 36.46
C ALA A 32 -12.77 -2.49 37.65
N LYS A 33 -13.22 -1.24 37.83
CA LYS A 33 -14.19 -0.83 38.87
C LYS A 33 -15.58 -1.46 38.70
N LEU A 34 -15.95 -1.89 37.49
CA LEU A 34 -17.21 -2.57 37.21
C LEU A 34 -17.10 -4.12 37.23
N GLY A 35 -15.91 -4.67 37.43
CA GLY A 35 -15.62 -6.10 37.31
C GLY A 35 -15.48 -6.61 35.86
N GLU A 36 -15.43 -5.70 34.89
CA GLU A 36 -15.50 -5.99 33.46
C GLU A 36 -14.10 -6.22 32.86
N THR A 37 -13.65 -7.48 32.82
CA THR A 37 -12.34 -7.84 32.22
C THR A 37 -12.42 -8.10 30.71
N GLU A 38 -13.62 -8.25 30.15
CA GLU A 38 -13.81 -8.61 28.76
C GLU A 38 -13.54 -7.47 27.77
N LYS A 39 -13.10 -7.86 26.57
CA LYS A 39 -12.80 -6.92 25.48
C LYS A 39 -14.03 -6.17 24.98
N GLN A 40 -15.22 -6.78 24.97
CA GLN A 40 -16.44 -6.11 24.50
C GLN A 40 -16.89 -4.99 25.48
N PRO A 41 -17.13 -5.25 26.78
CA PRO A 41 -17.42 -4.22 27.77
C PRO A 41 -16.40 -3.09 27.79
N THR A 42 -15.10 -3.40 27.82
CA THR A 42 -14.03 -2.39 27.75
C THR A 42 -14.14 -1.51 26.49
N THR A 43 -14.48 -2.10 25.34
CA THR A 43 -14.70 -1.35 24.08
C THR A 43 -15.99 -0.51 24.13
N GLN A 44 -17.02 -0.94 24.85
CA GLN A 44 -18.24 -0.14 25.05
C GLN A 44 -17.96 1.04 25.99
N ILE A 45 -17.25 0.83 27.10
CA ILE A 45 -16.81 1.90 28.03
C ILE A 45 -15.95 2.95 27.29
N LYS A 46 -15.03 2.52 26.40
CA LYS A 46 -14.30 3.46 25.53
C LYS A 46 -15.24 4.34 24.70
N ARG A 47 -16.29 3.78 24.09
CA ARG A 47 -17.25 4.56 23.30
C ARG A 47 -18.10 5.49 24.15
N ILE A 48 -18.46 5.08 25.37
CA ILE A 48 -19.18 5.94 26.33
C ILE A 48 -18.32 7.18 26.60
N LEU A 49 -17.05 7.01 27.01
CA LEU A 49 -16.10 8.10 27.21
C LEU A 49 -15.89 8.99 25.97
N GLN A 50 -15.89 8.40 24.77
CA GLN A 50 -15.77 9.13 23.50
C GLN A 50 -17.05 9.88 23.08
N THR A 51 -18.24 9.50 23.58
CA THR A 51 -19.54 10.05 23.14
C THR A 51 -20.16 11.00 24.15
N ILE A 52 -20.03 10.73 25.46
CA ILE A 52 -20.61 11.55 26.54
C ILE A 52 -19.57 12.23 27.43
N GLY A 53 -18.28 11.96 27.24
CA GLY A 53 -17.19 12.55 28.03
C GLY A 53 -16.90 11.84 29.37
N GLU A 54 -15.78 12.22 29.99
CA GLU A 54 -15.28 11.57 31.21
C GLU A 54 -16.18 11.85 32.42
N ASP A 55 -16.60 13.11 32.62
CA ASP A 55 -17.34 13.53 33.81
C ASP A 55 -18.73 12.90 33.90
N ALA A 56 -19.49 12.91 32.81
CA ALA A 56 -20.78 12.23 32.73
C ALA A 56 -20.64 10.70 32.95
N THR A 57 -19.58 10.09 32.41
CA THR A 57 -19.29 8.66 32.66
C THR A 57 -19.01 8.39 34.14
N ARG A 58 -18.26 9.27 34.81
CA ARG A 58 -17.96 9.16 36.25
C ARG A 58 -19.19 9.44 37.13
N GLN A 59 -20.10 10.33 36.72
CA GLN A 59 -21.40 10.54 37.38
C GLN A 59 -22.28 9.28 37.33
N VAL A 60 -22.42 8.64 36.17
CA VAL A 60 -23.19 7.39 36.06
C VAL A 60 -22.53 6.24 36.83
N LEU A 61 -21.20 6.19 36.89
CA LEU A 61 -20.47 5.25 37.73
C LEU A 61 -20.77 5.47 39.23
N LYS A 62 -20.86 6.72 39.71
CA LYS A 62 -21.28 7.05 41.09
C LYS A 62 -22.69 6.53 41.38
N LYS A 63 -23.67 6.86 40.52
CA LYS A 63 -25.05 6.35 40.61
C LYS A 63 -25.13 4.82 40.61
N THR A 64 -24.27 4.15 39.85
CA THR A 64 -24.19 2.68 39.82
C THR A 64 -23.84 2.12 41.19
N PHE A 65 -22.84 2.68 41.87
CA PHE A 65 -22.46 2.25 43.22
C PHE A 65 -23.50 2.61 44.29
N GLU A 66 -24.18 3.75 44.15
CA GLU A 66 -25.29 4.14 45.02
C GLU A 66 -26.45 3.14 44.95
N ILE A 67 -26.84 2.72 43.74
CA ILE A 67 -27.88 1.70 43.52
C ILE A 67 -27.43 0.33 44.05
N GLU A 68 -26.18 -0.09 43.79
CA GLU A 68 -25.69 -1.39 44.27
C GLU A 68 -25.55 -1.45 45.80
N ALA A 69 -25.26 -0.33 46.47
CA ALA A 69 -25.30 -0.19 47.92
C ALA A 69 -26.73 -0.22 48.50
N GLN A 70 -27.72 0.27 47.75
CA GLN A 70 -29.15 0.20 48.09
C GLN A 70 -29.80 -1.18 47.83
N GLY A 71 -29.00 -2.22 47.59
CA GLY A 71 -29.47 -3.59 47.31
C GLY A 71 -29.42 -4.00 45.84
N GLY A 72 -29.00 -3.10 44.94
CA GLY A 72 -28.86 -3.34 43.51
C GLY A 72 -30.19 -3.38 42.76
N MET A 73 -30.12 -3.81 41.49
CA MET A 73 -31.25 -3.76 40.57
C MET A 73 -31.49 -5.10 39.88
N THR A 74 -32.75 -5.49 39.67
CA THR A 74 -33.15 -6.69 38.94
C THR A 74 -33.09 -6.53 37.41
N THR A 75 -33.06 -7.64 36.69
CA THR A 75 -33.33 -7.69 35.24
C THR A 75 -34.76 -7.21 34.95
N LEU A 76 -35.01 -6.75 33.71
CA LEU A 76 -36.35 -6.34 33.27
C LEU A 76 -37.38 -7.47 33.43
N ASP A 77 -36.92 -8.71 33.23
CA ASP A 77 -37.72 -9.93 33.32
C ASP A 77 -37.86 -10.43 34.78
N GLY A 78 -37.38 -9.68 35.78
CA GLY A 78 -37.38 -10.02 37.21
C GLY A 78 -36.46 -11.19 37.62
N THR A 79 -36.08 -12.05 36.68
CA THR A 79 -35.41 -13.36 36.88
C THR A 79 -34.11 -13.37 37.70
N ARG A 80 -33.37 -12.25 37.80
CA ARG A 80 -32.12 -12.17 38.58
C ARG A 80 -31.70 -10.74 38.90
N ARG A 81 -30.79 -10.56 39.86
CA ARG A 81 -30.04 -9.30 40.04
C ARG A 81 -29.12 -9.06 38.82
N ARG A 82 -28.89 -7.79 38.48
CA ARG A 82 -27.86 -7.33 37.55
C ARG A 82 -26.48 -7.41 38.21
N THR A 83 -25.43 -7.43 37.40
CA THR A 83 -24.07 -7.15 37.89
C THR A 83 -23.86 -5.63 37.97
N VAL A 84 -22.83 -5.17 38.67
CA VAL A 84 -22.46 -3.74 38.75
C VAL A 84 -22.32 -3.13 37.34
N GLY A 85 -21.55 -3.77 36.45
CA GLY A 85 -21.50 -3.40 35.03
C GLY A 85 -22.86 -3.46 34.31
N GLY A 86 -23.71 -4.43 34.63
CA GLY A 86 -25.07 -4.56 34.12
C GLY A 86 -26.06 -3.48 34.58
N VAL A 87 -25.81 -2.83 35.73
CA VAL A 87 -26.50 -1.62 36.20
C VAL A 87 -25.95 -0.38 35.48
N PHE A 88 -24.62 -0.23 35.42
CA PHE A 88 -23.97 0.87 34.69
C PHE A 88 -24.43 0.95 33.23
N PHE A 89 -24.38 -0.17 32.49
CA PHE A 89 -24.86 -0.23 31.11
C PHE A 89 -26.39 -0.12 30.97
N TYR A 90 -27.16 -0.27 32.04
CA TYR A 90 -28.59 0.03 32.06
C TYR A 90 -28.84 1.52 32.24
N LEU A 91 -28.18 2.18 33.20
CA LEU A 91 -28.29 3.63 33.41
C LEU A 91 -27.92 4.42 32.14
N ILE A 92 -26.83 4.06 31.46
CA ILE A 92 -26.42 4.68 30.18
C ILE A 92 -27.51 4.55 29.08
N ARG A 93 -28.44 3.58 29.17
CA ARG A 93 -29.57 3.43 28.24
C ARG A 93 -30.83 4.19 28.65
N GLN A 94 -30.96 4.58 29.92
CA GLN A 94 -32.12 5.33 30.44
C GLN A 94 -31.85 6.83 30.50
N GLU A 95 -30.63 7.24 30.86
CA GLU A 95 -30.29 8.65 31.09
C GLU A 95 -29.92 9.44 29.83
N PHE A 96 -29.71 8.77 28.69
CA PHE A 96 -29.24 9.41 27.45
C PHE A 96 -30.21 9.21 26.28
N PRO A 97 -30.41 10.23 25.42
CA PRO A 97 -31.20 10.12 24.20
C PRO A 97 -30.80 8.94 23.31
N ASN A 98 -31.79 8.34 22.64
CA ASN A 98 -31.62 7.13 21.83
C ASN A 98 -30.50 7.25 20.77
N GLU A 99 -30.28 8.44 20.18
CA GLU A 99 -29.16 8.66 19.24
C GLU A 99 -27.78 8.39 19.85
N ILE A 100 -27.58 8.77 21.12
CA ILE A 100 -26.34 8.54 21.88
C ILE A 100 -26.22 7.05 22.22
N VAL A 101 -27.32 6.43 22.64
CA VAL A 101 -27.41 4.99 22.92
C VAL A 101 -27.07 4.15 21.67
N VAL A 102 -27.57 4.55 20.49
CA VAL A 102 -27.25 3.94 19.19
C VAL A 102 -25.77 4.09 18.85
N LYS A 103 -25.19 5.29 18.98
CA LYS A 103 -23.74 5.52 18.73
C LYS A 103 -22.84 4.65 19.64
N ILE A 104 -23.22 4.47 20.90
CA ILE A 104 -22.46 3.69 21.89
C ILE A 104 -22.60 2.17 21.66
N PHE A 105 -23.83 1.65 21.70
CA PHE A 105 -24.07 0.20 21.71
C PHE A 105 -24.24 -0.41 20.33
N TYR A 106 -24.78 0.36 19.37
CA TYR A 106 -25.12 -0.09 18.02
C TYR A 106 -24.39 0.72 16.92
N PRO A 107 -23.05 0.94 17.00
CA PRO A 107 -22.32 1.85 16.11
C PRO A 107 -22.33 1.44 14.63
N TRP A 108 -22.75 0.21 14.31
CA TRP A 108 -22.96 -0.23 12.94
C TRP A 108 -24.24 0.39 12.33
N ILE A 109 -25.27 0.65 13.14
CA ILE A 109 -26.50 1.34 12.72
C ILE A 109 -26.20 2.82 12.44
N SER A 110 -25.50 3.51 13.37
CA SER A 110 -25.09 4.91 13.17
C SER A 110 -24.31 5.08 11.85
N LYS A 111 -23.34 4.19 11.60
CA LYS A 111 -22.57 4.19 10.35
C LYS A 111 -23.39 3.88 9.10
N LEU A 112 -24.39 3.01 9.19
CA LEU A 112 -25.29 2.72 8.07
C LEU A 112 -26.17 3.94 7.75
N GLN A 113 -26.66 4.65 8.78
CA GLN A 113 -27.42 5.89 8.64
C GLN A 113 -26.56 7.06 8.13
N GLU A 114 -25.32 7.19 8.62
CA GLU A 114 -24.33 8.16 8.13
C GLU A 114 -23.97 7.90 6.66
N HIS A 115 -23.82 6.62 6.28
CA HIS A 115 -23.59 6.23 4.89
C HIS A 115 -24.81 6.55 4.01
N ALA A 116 -26.03 6.18 4.42
CA ALA A 116 -27.26 6.51 3.69
C ALA A 116 -27.38 8.02 3.44
N LYS A 117 -27.31 8.85 4.51
CA LYS A 117 -27.33 10.33 4.43
C LYS A 117 -26.19 10.95 3.59
N THR A 118 -25.18 10.16 3.23
CA THR A 118 -24.10 10.55 2.32
C THR A 118 -24.42 10.09 0.89
N GLN A 119 -24.97 8.89 0.71
CA GLN A 119 -25.41 8.35 -0.58
C GLN A 119 -26.63 9.08 -1.15
N ASP A 120 -27.58 9.52 -0.31
CA ASP A 120 -28.78 10.29 -0.69
C ASP A 120 -28.45 11.61 -1.43
N ARG A 121 -27.19 12.05 -1.41
CA ARG A 121 -26.68 13.25 -2.10
C ARG A 121 -26.28 12.98 -3.55
N PHE A 122 -26.22 11.72 -3.96
CA PHE A 122 -25.82 11.27 -5.29
C PHE A 122 -27.01 10.63 -6.03
N PRO A 123 -27.14 10.82 -7.34
CA PRO A 123 -28.23 10.22 -8.12
C PRO A 123 -28.06 8.70 -8.23
N GLU A 124 -29.16 7.96 -8.17
CA GLU A 124 -29.18 6.50 -8.32
C GLU A 124 -28.57 6.04 -9.65
N PHE A 125 -27.66 5.07 -9.60
CA PHE A 125 -26.96 4.57 -10.78
C PHE A 125 -27.66 3.35 -11.40
N LEU A 126 -28.57 3.61 -12.34
CA LEU A 126 -29.26 2.57 -13.09
C LEU A 126 -28.36 2.00 -14.21
N TRP A 127 -28.04 0.70 -14.14
CA TRP A 127 -27.06 0.04 -15.02
C TRP A 127 -27.35 0.18 -16.54
N HIS A 128 -28.62 0.23 -16.95
CA HIS A 128 -28.99 0.45 -18.35
C HIS A 128 -28.66 1.87 -18.85
N LYS A 129 -28.57 2.87 -17.95
CA LYS A 129 -28.20 4.27 -18.28
C LYS A 129 -26.68 4.51 -18.31
N ARG A 130 -25.85 3.50 -18.03
CA ARG A 130 -24.38 3.61 -17.91
C ARG A 130 -23.69 4.30 -19.10
N LYS A 131 -24.18 4.08 -20.33
CA LYS A 131 -23.61 4.67 -21.56
C LYS A 131 -23.62 6.20 -21.51
N ALA A 132 -24.76 6.80 -21.16
CA ALA A 132 -24.92 8.26 -21.04
C ALA A 132 -24.11 8.87 -19.87
N VAL A 133 -23.75 8.06 -18.86
CA VAL A 133 -22.82 8.48 -17.79
C VAL A 133 -21.38 8.48 -18.31
N PHE A 134 -20.95 7.40 -18.97
CA PHE A 134 -19.59 7.29 -19.50
C PHE A 134 -19.31 8.28 -20.64
N GLU A 135 -20.31 8.59 -21.48
CA GLU A 135 -20.22 9.61 -22.53
C GLU A 135 -19.92 11.01 -21.97
N LYS A 136 -20.56 11.39 -20.85
CA LYS A 136 -20.25 12.66 -20.15
C LYS A 136 -18.83 12.71 -19.60
N LEU A 137 -18.30 11.57 -19.14
CA LEU A 137 -16.94 11.48 -18.56
C LEU A 137 -15.83 11.53 -19.62
N ASN A 138 -16.13 11.19 -20.89
CA ASN A 138 -15.13 11.14 -21.96
C ASN A 138 -14.42 12.47 -22.25
N GLY A 139 -15.02 13.62 -21.88
CA GLY A 139 -14.39 14.94 -22.02
C GLY A 139 -13.34 15.27 -20.93
N HIS A 140 -13.39 14.60 -19.78
CA HIS A 140 -12.60 14.94 -18.58
C HIS A 140 -11.80 13.72 -18.06
N LYS A 141 -11.00 13.12 -18.94
CA LYS A 141 -10.21 11.92 -18.63
C LYS A 141 -9.05 12.24 -17.67
N GLY A 142 -9.01 11.54 -16.53
CA GLY A 142 -7.88 11.56 -15.60
C GLY A 142 -6.67 10.78 -16.12
N ARG A 143 -5.52 10.92 -15.44
CA ARG A 143 -4.28 10.22 -15.75
C ARG A 143 -4.19 8.87 -15.04
N VAL A 144 -3.88 7.80 -15.78
CA VAL A 144 -3.54 6.49 -15.21
C VAL A 144 -2.02 6.36 -15.15
N ASN A 145 -1.47 6.19 -13.94
CA ASN A 145 -0.02 6.04 -13.74
C ASN A 145 0.47 4.59 -13.84
N LYS A 146 -0.42 3.61 -13.61
CA LYS A 146 -0.07 2.18 -13.58
C LYS A 146 -1.30 1.32 -13.87
N VAL A 147 -1.16 0.40 -14.81
CA VAL A 147 -2.10 -0.72 -15.04
C VAL A 147 -1.37 -2.01 -14.71
N ARG A 148 -2.09 -2.99 -14.18
CA ARG A 148 -1.57 -4.35 -13.94
C ARG A 148 -2.72 -5.34 -13.96
N ILE A 149 -2.59 -6.38 -14.76
CA ILE A 149 -3.46 -7.56 -14.72
C ILE A 149 -2.73 -8.73 -14.06
N ASN A 150 -3.50 -9.61 -13.42
CA ASN A 150 -3.02 -10.89 -12.89
C ASN A 150 -3.99 -11.98 -13.35
N LEU A 151 -3.58 -12.84 -14.27
CA LEU A 151 -4.34 -13.99 -14.72
C LEU A 151 -3.88 -15.23 -13.95
N ILE A 152 -4.84 -16.01 -13.43
CA ILE A 152 -4.59 -17.29 -12.76
C ILE A 152 -5.50 -18.34 -13.41
N GLY A 153 -4.94 -19.50 -13.76
CA GLY A 153 -5.70 -20.58 -14.37
C GLY A 153 -4.83 -21.47 -15.25
N ARG A 154 -5.35 -21.90 -16.39
CA ARG A 154 -4.63 -22.74 -17.37
C ARG A 154 -4.62 -22.07 -18.74
N PRO A 155 -3.52 -22.15 -19.50
CA PRO A 155 -3.52 -21.76 -20.90
C PRO A 155 -4.37 -22.74 -21.72
N GLY A 156 -4.98 -22.24 -22.79
CA GLY A 156 -5.58 -23.06 -23.84
C GLY A 156 -4.50 -23.57 -24.80
N LYS A 157 -4.73 -23.41 -26.11
CA LYS A 157 -3.70 -23.71 -27.12
C LYS A 157 -2.50 -22.78 -26.93
N VAL A 158 -1.31 -23.37 -26.83
CA VAL A 158 -0.02 -22.66 -26.77
C VAL A 158 0.63 -22.68 -28.15
N GLU A 159 1.14 -21.54 -28.58
CA GLU A 159 1.86 -21.35 -29.84
C GLU A 159 3.26 -20.79 -29.57
N HIS A 160 4.28 -21.49 -30.07
CA HIS A 160 5.68 -21.10 -29.92
C HIS A 160 6.15 -20.33 -31.16
N ARG A 161 6.66 -19.12 -30.94
CA ARG A 161 7.46 -18.33 -31.88
C ARG A 161 8.85 -18.09 -31.25
N GLN A 162 9.82 -17.58 -32.02
CA GLN A 162 11.25 -17.57 -31.66
C GLN A 162 11.57 -17.19 -30.19
N ASN A 163 11.34 -15.93 -29.81
CA ASN A 163 11.59 -15.40 -28.46
C ASN A 163 10.28 -15.19 -27.66
N LEU A 164 9.16 -15.70 -28.18
CA LEU A 164 7.81 -15.35 -27.76
C LEU A 164 6.89 -16.57 -27.81
N VAL A 165 6.27 -16.89 -26.68
CA VAL A 165 5.21 -17.88 -26.55
C VAL A 165 3.88 -17.15 -26.38
N ILE A 166 2.89 -17.55 -27.16
CA ILE A 166 1.55 -16.94 -27.18
C ILE A 166 0.53 -18.01 -26.80
N PHE A 167 -0.44 -17.69 -25.95
CA PHE A 167 -1.57 -18.56 -25.67
C PHE A 167 -2.83 -17.77 -25.33
N SER A 168 -4.00 -18.37 -25.56
CA SER A 168 -5.27 -17.84 -25.07
C SER A 168 -5.59 -18.34 -23.66
N MET A 169 -6.28 -17.50 -22.89
CA MET A 169 -7.04 -17.89 -21.70
C MET A 169 -8.46 -17.33 -21.85
N GLN A 170 -9.47 -18.09 -21.46
CA GLN A 170 -10.87 -17.64 -21.48
C GLN A 170 -11.40 -17.55 -20.05
N ASP A 171 -12.11 -16.48 -19.75
CA ASP A 171 -12.72 -16.19 -18.47
C ASP A 171 -14.23 -16.20 -18.62
N GLU A 172 -14.88 -17.20 -18.03
CA GLU A 172 -16.33 -17.25 -17.86
C GLU A 172 -16.68 -16.44 -16.61
N LEU A 173 -16.75 -15.12 -16.78
CA LEU A 173 -17.12 -14.16 -15.74
C LEU A 173 -18.55 -14.41 -15.24
N ASN A 174 -18.70 -15.37 -14.33
CA ASN A 174 -19.96 -15.71 -13.71
C ASN A 174 -20.23 -14.78 -12.54
N TYR A 175 -20.77 -13.60 -12.85
CA TYR A 175 -21.00 -12.51 -11.89
C TYR A 175 -21.92 -12.91 -10.72
N LYS A 176 -22.71 -13.99 -10.84
CA LYS A 176 -23.50 -14.57 -9.73
C LYS A 176 -22.64 -15.21 -8.64
N ASN A 177 -21.43 -15.67 -8.98
CA ASN A 177 -20.52 -16.38 -8.07
C ASN A 177 -19.30 -15.53 -7.64
N MET A 178 -19.11 -14.36 -8.27
CA MET A 178 -18.07 -13.42 -7.85
C MET A 178 -18.51 -12.65 -6.60
N SER A 179 -17.60 -12.52 -5.62
CA SER A 179 -17.84 -11.65 -4.46
C SER A 179 -17.61 -10.19 -4.84
N THR A 180 -18.55 -9.59 -5.59
CA THR A 180 -18.64 -8.14 -5.75
C THR A 180 -19.02 -7.46 -4.43
N PRO A 181 -18.70 -6.17 -4.24
CA PRO A 181 -19.36 -5.35 -3.21
C PRO A 181 -20.87 -5.31 -3.46
N ALA A 182 -21.67 -5.26 -2.40
CA ALA A 182 -23.13 -5.34 -2.49
C ALA A 182 -23.75 -4.22 -3.35
N ASP A 183 -23.11 -3.05 -3.39
CA ASP A 183 -23.55 -1.86 -4.13
C ASP A 183 -23.14 -1.88 -5.62
N MET A 184 -22.45 -2.93 -6.09
CA MET A 184 -22.01 -3.05 -7.47
C MET A 184 -23.12 -3.71 -8.33
N PRO A 185 -23.54 -3.11 -9.45
CA PRO A 185 -24.59 -3.68 -10.29
C PRO A 185 -24.16 -5.02 -10.88
N SER A 186 -25.07 -5.99 -10.85
CA SER A 186 -24.88 -7.28 -11.52
C SER A 186 -24.72 -7.08 -13.03
N VAL A 187 -23.75 -7.76 -13.62
CA VAL A 187 -23.42 -7.69 -15.04
C VAL A 187 -23.77 -9.03 -15.69
N GLU A 188 -24.20 -9.00 -16.95
CA GLU A 188 -24.42 -10.23 -17.73
C GLU A 188 -23.10 -10.98 -17.93
N ASN A 189 -23.15 -12.32 -17.89
CA ASN A 189 -21.99 -13.19 -18.03
C ASN A 189 -21.46 -13.12 -19.48
N ILE A 190 -20.52 -12.21 -19.74
CA ILE A 190 -19.81 -12.08 -21.02
C ILE A 190 -18.49 -12.83 -20.91
N ALA A 191 -18.32 -13.91 -21.67
CA ALA A 191 -17.05 -14.62 -21.78
C ALA A 191 -15.97 -13.69 -22.38
N LYS A 192 -14.77 -13.68 -21.79
CA LYS A 192 -13.66 -12.82 -22.25
C LYS A 192 -12.42 -13.62 -22.60
N THR A 193 -11.90 -13.37 -23.79
CA THR A 193 -10.64 -13.94 -24.26
C THR A 193 -9.48 -13.01 -23.94
N TYR A 194 -8.47 -13.56 -23.27
CA TYR A 194 -7.18 -12.93 -23.04
C TYR A 194 -6.11 -13.60 -23.90
N TYR A 195 -5.36 -12.81 -24.67
CA TYR A 195 -4.22 -13.27 -25.46
C TYR A 195 -2.93 -12.92 -24.73
N VAL A 196 -2.21 -13.93 -24.24
CA VAL A 196 -1.06 -13.74 -23.35
C VAL A 196 0.24 -13.91 -24.12
N LEU A 197 1.10 -12.90 -24.07
CA LEU A 197 2.42 -12.86 -24.68
C LEU A 197 3.50 -13.01 -23.60
N VAL A 198 4.24 -14.12 -23.65
CA VAL A 198 5.29 -14.49 -22.68
C VAL A 198 6.62 -14.66 -23.39
N SER A 199 7.73 -14.13 -22.86
CA SER A 199 9.05 -14.41 -23.46
C SER A 199 9.46 -15.87 -23.24
N SER A 200 10.13 -16.51 -24.20
CA SER A 200 10.52 -17.93 -24.09
C SER A 200 11.26 -18.23 -22.78
N ARG A 201 12.17 -17.33 -22.37
CA ARG A 201 12.94 -17.39 -21.11
C ARG A 201 12.10 -17.36 -19.81
N GLN A 202 10.87 -16.84 -19.87
CA GLN A 202 9.90 -16.93 -18.77
C GLN A 202 9.12 -18.26 -18.86
N TRP A 203 8.72 -18.66 -20.08
CA TRP A 203 7.95 -19.88 -20.33
C TRP A 203 8.69 -21.16 -19.97
N GLU A 204 9.97 -21.29 -20.35
CA GLU A 204 10.86 -22.43 -20.03
C GLU A 204 10.85 -22.83 -18.54
N ARG A 205 10.61 -21.85 -17.65
CA ARG A 205 10.60 -22.02 -16.18
C ARG A 205 9.32 -22.65 -15.64
N VAL A 206 8.23 -22.61 -16.41
CA VAL A 206 6.89 -23.07 -16.02
C VAL A 206 6.37 -24.18 -16.93
N GLN A 207 6.84 -24.29 -18.17
CA GLN A 207 6.38 -25.22 -19.20
C GLN A 207 6.08 -26.62 -18.66
N LYS A 208 7.08 -27.31 -18.09
CA LYS A 208 6.94 -28.67 -17.54
C LYS A 208 5.87 -28.79 -16.44
N ILE A 209 5.64 -27.72 -15.68
CA ILE A 209 4.68 -27.66 -14.57
C ILE A 209 3.25 -27.40 -15.09
N VAL A 210 3.13 -26.77 -16.26
CA VAL A 210 1.88 -26.55 -16.99
C VAL A 210 1.48 -27.81 -17.77
N GLU A 211 2.41 -28.43 -18.47
CA GLU A 211 2.26 -29.72 -19.19
C GLU A 211 1.79 -30.85 -18.25
N ASP A 212 2.27 -30.81 -16.99
CA ASP A 212 1.86 -31.64 -15.85
C ASP A 212 0.33 -31.66 -15.59
N GLY A 213 -0.42 -30.65 -16.06
CA GLY A 213 -1.89 -30.51 -15.89
C GLY A 213 -2.39 -30.36 -14.44
N LYS A 214 -1.48 -30.28 -13.47
CA LYS A 214 -1.71 -30.41 -12.01
C LYS A 214 -1.35 -29.14 -11.22
N ASP A 215 -1.16 -28.02 -11.89
CA ASP A 215 -0.89 -26.71 -11.28
C ASP A 215 -1.56 -25.62 -12.11
N GLU A 216 -1.67 -24.42 -11.54
CA GLU A 216 -2.19 -23.25 -12.24
C GLU A 216 -1.06 -22.28 -12.57
N LEU A 217 -1.10 -21.77 -13.80
CA LEU A 217 -0.25 -20.71 -14.29
C LEU A 217 -0.70 -19.38 -13.68
N ILE A 218 0.27 -18.55 -13.28
CA ILE A 218 0.06 -17.21 -12.72
C ILE A 218 0.85 -16.24 -13.60
N VAL A 219 0.15 -15.30 -14.23
CA VAL A 219 0.71 -14.31 -15.16
C VAL A 219 0.42 -12.90 -14.65
N GLU A 220 1.45 -12.14 -14.32
CA GLU A 220 1.35 -10.71 -13.97
C GLU A 220 1.90 -9.87 -15.13
N GLY A 221 1.09 -8.93 -15.65
CA GLY A 221 1.43 -8.20 -16.87
C GLY A 221 0.79 -6.82 -17.00
N LEU A 222 1.16 -6.14 -18.09
CA LEU A 222 0.42 -5.01 -18.63
C LEU A 222 -0.66 -5.55 -19.58
N CYS A 223 -1.76 -4.83 -19.76
CA CYS A 223 -2.79 -5.22 -20.72
C CYS A 223 -3.34 -4.02 -21.50
N GLY A 224 -3.86 -4.32 -22.70
CA GLY A 224 -4.66 -3.43 -23.53
C GLY A 224 -5.83 -4.21 -24.12
N TYR A 225 -6.87 -3.50 -24.56
CA TYR A 225 -7.84 -4.06 -25.51
C TYR A 225 -7.27 -3.91 -26.92
N ASP A 226 -7.44 -4.95 -27.73
CA ASP A 226 -6.98 -5.00 -29.11
C ASP A 226 -8.22 -5.18 -30.01
N GLU A 227 -8.43 -4.23 -30.90
CA GLU A 227 -9.62 -4.15 -31.75
C GLU A 227 -9.54 -5.11 -32.96
N GLU A 228 -8.34 -5.53 -33.39
CA GLU A 228 -8.17 -6.45 -34.53
C GLU A 228 -8.47 -7.90 -34.12
N VAL A 229 -8.06 -8.32 -32.92
CA VAL A 229 -8.37 -9.65 -32.38
C VAL A 229 -9.59 -9.66 -31.45
N GLY A 230 -10.23 -8.50 -31.23
CA GLY A 230 -11.43 -8.33 -30.41
C GLY A 230 -11.28 -8.70 -28.93
N GLY A 231 -10.04 -8.77 -28.41
CA GLY A 231 -9.71 -9.38 -27.12
C GLY A 231 -8.77 -8.54 -26.24
N ILE A 232 -8.47 -9.05 -25.05
CA ILE A 232 -7.54 -8.37 -24.13
C ILE A 232 -6.14 -8.96 -24.29
N VAL A 233 -5.22 -8.19 -24.87
CA VAL A 233 -3.82 -8.60 -25.03
C VAL A 233 -3.05 -8.31 -23.75
N VAL A 234 -2.29 -9.29 -23.25
CA VAL A 234 -1.56 -9.27 -21.98
C VAL A 234 -0.07 -9.51 -22.20
N PHE A 235 0.74 -8.49 -21.95
CA PHE A 235 2.20 -8.55 -22.03
C PHE A 235 2.78 -8.97 -20.68
N ALA A 236 3.27 -10.21 -20.57
CA ALA A 236 3.66 -10.81 -19.31
C ALA A 236 4.99 -10.26 -18.77
N THR A 237 4.91 -9.51 -17.67
CA THR A 237 6.09 -9.00 -16.94
C THR A 237 6.67 -10.06 -16.00
N TYR A 238 5.82 -10.95 -15.47
CA TYR A 238 6.20 -12.06 -14.59
C TYR A 238 5.28 -13.27 -14.82
N VAL A 239 5.86 -14.47 -14.78
CA VAL A 239 5.15 -15.75 -14.96
C VAL A 239 5.62 -16.74 -13.91
N SER A 240 4.68 -17.51 -13.33
CA SER A 240 4.92 -18.40 -12.20
C SER A 240 3.82 -19.47 -12.10
N THR A 241 3.88 -20.33 -11.08
CA THR A 241 2.80 -21.28 -10.75
C THR A 241 2.62 -21.40 -9.24
N HIS A 242 1.52 -21.99 -8.76
CA HIS A 242 1.31 -22.17 -7.32
C HIS A 242 2.37 -23.12 -6.69
N LYS A 243 2.79 -24.21 -7.34
CA LYS A 243 3.92 -25.03 -6.87
C LYS A 243 5.22 -24.21 -6.81
N LEU A 244 5.52 -23.40 -7.84
CA LEU A 244 6.75 -22.61 -7.90
C LEU A 244 6.79 -21.52 -6.81
N GLN A 245 5.69 -20.77 -6.62
CA GLN A 245 5.57 -19.82 -5.50
C GLN A 245 5.68 -20.51 -4.13
N ARG A 246 5.11 -21.72 -3.96
CA ARG A 246 5.24 -22.49 -2.71
C ARG A 246 6.69 -22.95 -2.47
N LYS A 247 7.43 -23.34 -3.51
CA LYS A 247 8.87 -23.68 -3.45
C LYS A 247 9.70 -22.45 -3.03
N LEU A 248 9.50 -21.31 -3.70
CA LEU A 248 10.17 -20.05 -3.37
C LEU A 248 9.86 -19.58 -1.94
N ARG A 249 8.59 -19.67 -1.49
CA ARG A 249 8.19 -19.36 -0.10
C ARG A 249 8.83 -20.28 0.93
N LYS A 250 9.02 -21.58 0.63
CA LYS A 250 9.78 -22.50 1.49
C LYS A 250 11.26 -22.13 1.53
N GLN A 251 11.90 -21.90 0.38
CA GLN A 251 13.31 -21.52 0.31
C GLN A 251 13.61 -20.21 1.06
N ARG A 252 12.73 -19.20 0.96
CA ARG A 252 12.83 -17.95 1.73
C ARG A 252 12.58 -18.09 3.23
N LYS A 253 12.01 -19.21 3.70
CA LYS A 253 11.87 -19.55 5.13
C LYS A 253 13.00 -20.45 5.65
N ASN A 254 13.60 -21.26 4.77
CA ASN A 254 14.65 -22.21 5.14
C ASN A 254 16.06 -21.62 5.05
N ARG A 255 16.25 -20.46 4.39
CA ARG A 255 17.43 -19.63 4.64
C ARG A 255 17.38 -19.13 6.10
N LYS A 256 18.39 -19.49 6.89
CA LYS A 256 18.68 -18.81 8.16
C LYS A 256 18.96 -17.32 7.87
N PRO A 257 18.76 -16.41 8.85
CA PRO A 257 19.28 -15.06 8.76
C PRO A 257 20.81 -15.10 8.91
N GLU A 258 21.51 -15.38 7.81
CA GLU A 258 22.96 -15.20 7.71
C GLU A 258 23.25 -13.70 7.64
N THR A 259 23.66 -13.15 8.78
CA THR A 259 24.27 -11.82 8.99
C THR A 259 23.94 -10.78 7.91
N GLU A 260 22.70 -10.28 7.92
CA GLU A 260 22.42 -8.98 7.30
C GLU A 260 23.28 -7.94 8.03
N ARG A 261 24.36 -7.49 7.38
CA ARG A 261 25.03 -6.24 7.77
C ARG A 261 23.96 -5.15 7.70
N PHE A 262 23.64 -4.54 8.84
CA PHE A 262 22.61 -3.52 8.94
C PHE A 262 22.99 -2.29 8.08
N LEU A 263 22.54 -2.30 6.82
CA LEU A 263 22.21 -1.05 6.13
C LEU A 263 20.94 -0.52 6.82
N PRO A 264 20.91 0.75 7.26
CA PRO A 264 19.73 1.29 7.91
C PRO A 264 18.53 1.25 6.96
N ALA A 265 17.40 0.75 7.46
CA ALA A 265 16.17 0.69 6.69
C ALA A 265 15.58 2.10 6.57
N ASP A 266 15.81 2.74 5.43
CA ASP A 266 15.28 4.06 5.09
C ASP A 266 13.73 3.97 5.01
N PRO A 267 12.95 4.60 5.91
CA PRO A 267 11.52 4.29 6.06
C PRO A 267 10.63 4.83 4.93
N ASP A 268 11.12 5.81 4.16
CA ASP A 268 10.28 6.75 3.41
C ASP A 268 9.98 6.33 1.95
N LEU A 269 10.33 5.11 1.55
CA LEU A 269 10.14 4.63 0.16
C LEU A 269 8.69 4.29 -0.25
N TYR A 270 7.69 4.56 0.60
CA TYR A 270 6.26 4.46 0.28
C TYR A 270 5.41 5.53 1.00
N ASN A 271 5.51 6.78 0.54
CA ASN A 271 4.42 7.75 0.62
C ASN A 271 4.09 8.23 -0.81
N ASP A 272 2.91 7.87 -1.32
CA ASP A 272 2.33 8.49 -2.51
C ASP A 272 1.69 9.82 -2.07
N ASP A 273 2.19 10.97 -2.55
CA ASP A 273 1.64 12.27 -2.18
C ASP A 273 1.72 13.34 -3.30
N VAL A 274 0.71 14.21 -3.33
CA VAL A 274 0.59 15.47 -4.13
C VAL A 274 0.57 15.35 -5.70
N PRO A 275 0.21 16.41 -6.51
CA PRO A 275 -1.08 16.33 -7.25
C PRO A 275 -1.08 16.74 -8.75
N ASN A 276 -2.28 16.93 -9.33
CA ASN A 276 -2.55 17.43 -10.69
C ASN A 276 -2.31 18.94 -10.91
N GLN A 277 -1.68 19.27 -12.05
CA GLN A 277 -1.84 20.46 -12.92
C GLN A 277 -1.44 20.00 -14.37
N VAL A 278 -1.99 20.37 -15.53
CA VAL A 278 -3.07 21.28 -16.01
C VAL A 278 -2.91 22.77 -15.69
N ILE A 279 -2.93 23.73 -16.64
CA ILE A 279 -3.40 23.75 -18.05
C ILE A 279 -2.34 24.47 -18.94
N SER A 280 -2.00 24.02 -20.17
CA SER A 280 -2.47 24.65 -21.44
C SER A 280 -1.82 24.10 -22.73
N LYS A 281 -2.49 24.29 -23.88
CA LYS A 281 -1.94 24.42 -25.26
C LYS A 281 -2.88 25.30 -26.10
N PRO A 282 -2.38 26.23 -26.94
CA PRO A 282 -2.51 26.06 -28.41
C PRO A 282 -1.32 26.69 -29.21
N LYS A 283 -1.10 26.55 -30.54
CA LYS A 283 -1.65 25.70 -31.63
C LYS A 283 -0.64 25.66 -32.82
N LYS A 284 -0.92 24.76 -33.78
CA LYS A 284 -0.51 24.66 -35.22
C LYS A 284 -0.11 26.00 -35.91
N ALA A 285 0.73 26.06 -36.97
CA ALA A 285 1.33 25.05 -37.89
C ALA A 285 2.81 25.45 -38.27
N GLU A 286 3.48 25.20 -39.42
CA GLU A 286 3.19 24.57 -40.75
C GLU A 286 4.49 24.12 -41.50
N LYS A 287 4.36 23.64 -42.76
CA LYS A 287 5.33 23.64 -43.89
C LYS A 287 6.79 23.12 -43.73
N ALA A 288 6.92 21.81 -43.97
CA ALA A 288 7.63 21.19 -45.11
C ALA A 288 9.11 21.52 -45.50
N LYS A 289 9.87 20.42 -45.72
CA LYS A 289 11.06 20.25 -46.61
C LYS A 289 12.36 21.04 -46.33
N LYS A 290 13.33 20.38 -45.71
CA LYS A 290 14.57 19.91 -46.41
C LYS A 290 15.38 18.90 -45.56
N LYS A 291 16.32 18.19 -46.22
CA LYS A 291 17.26 17.25 -45.58
C LYS A 291 18.37 18.01 -44.86
N GLN A 292 18.67 17.69 -43.61
CA GLN A 292 20.01 17.86 -43.04
C GLN A 292 20.26 16.81 -41.94
N LYS A 293 21.49 16.26 -41.93
CA LYS A 293 21.89 15.11 -41.11
C LYS A 293 22.54 15.61 -39.82
N VAL A 294 21.73 16.14 -38.90
CA VAL A 294 22.22 16.62 -37.59
C VAL A 294 22.56 15.41 -36.72
N GLN A 295 23.76 15.42 -36.13
CA GLN A 295 24.24 14.36 -35.26
C GLN A 295 23.53 14.43 -33.90
N SER A 296 23.29 13.27 -33.29
CA SER A 296 22.90 13.20 -31.88
C SER A 296 23.99 13.86 -31.02
N PRO A 297 23.67 14.74 -30.05
CA PRO A 297 24.67 15.23 -29.12
C PRO A 297 25.29 14.04 -28.39
N ALA A 298 26.63 14.00 -28.34
CA ALA A 298 27.35 12.90 -27.73
C ALA A 298 26.99 12.77 -26.24
N LYS A 299 27.00 11.54 -25.72
CA LYS A 299 27.12 11.36 -24.27
C LYS A 299 28.42 12.06 -23.84
N PRO A 300 28.42 12.92 -22.81
CA PRO A 300 29.67 13.31 -22.19
C PRO A 300 30.37 12.04 -21.70
N ALA A 301 31.65 11.89 -22.04
CA ALA A 301 32.46 10.80 -21.52
C ALA A 301 32.54 10.93 -19.98
N PRO A 302 32.66 9.81 -19.24
CA PRO A 302 33.07 9.89 -17.84
C PRO A 302 34.45 10.54 -17.79
N VAL A 303 34.57 11.67 -17.10
CA VAL A 303 35.86 12.31 -16.88
C VAL A 303 36.69 11.36 -16.01
N SER A 304 37.78 10.85 -16.57
CA SER A 304 38.77 10.08 -15.83
C SER A 304 39.53 11.02 -14.90
N ILE A 305 39.03 11.16 -13.66
CA ILE A 305 39.76 11.87 -12.60
C ILE A 305 41.04 11.08 -12.34
N ASN A 306 42.18 11.71 -12.60
CA ASN A 306 43.49 11.10 -12.35
C ASN A 306 43.71 11.03 -10.83
N LEU A 307 44.01 9.85 -10.30
CA LEU A 307 44.06 9.63 -8.84
C LEU A 307 45.33 10.19 -8.16
N GLU A 308 46.25 10.74 -8.95
CA GLU A 308 47.57 11.20 -8.51
C GLU A 308 47.62 12.72 -8.27
N ASP A 309 46.65 13.48 -8.82
CA ASP A 309 46.56 14.95 -8.71
C ASP A 309 45.71 15.44 -7.52
N LEU A 310 45.20 14.52 -6.68
CA LEU A 310 44.44 14.85 -5.48
C LEU A 310 45.36 14.98 -4.27
N ASP A 311 45.56 16.21 -3.79
CA ASP A 311 46.32 16.53 -2.58
C ASP A 311 45.59 16.04 -1.31
N ILE A 312 45.77 14.75 -1.01
CA ILE A 312 45.11 14.05 0.08
C ILE A 312 46.06 13.98 1.28
N SER A 313 45.71 14.69 2.35
CA SER A 313 46.37 14.53 3.66
C SER A 313 46.14 13.12 4.22
N ILE A 314 47.13 12.24 4.06
CA ILE A 314 47.15 10.87 4.60
C ILE A 314 47.71 10.93 6.03
N PRO A 315 47.01 10.40 7.05
CA PRO A 315 47.55 10.23 8.39
C PRO A 315 48.80 9.34 8.41
N GLU A 316 49.81 9.75 9.18
CA GLU A 316 51.06 9.02 9.34
C GLU A 316 50.81 7.65 10.01
N GLY A 317 51.39 6.58 9.46
CA GLY A 317 51.15 5.20 9.92
C GLY A 317 49.92 4.47 9.32
N MET A 318 49.17 5.09 8.41
CA MET A 318 48.03 4.42 7.75
C MET A 318 48.50 3.26 6.82
N PRO A 319 47.95 2.02 6.96
CA PRO A 319 48.31 0.89 6.10
C PRO A 319 47.94 1.10 4.62
N GLU A 320 48.71 0.51 3.70
CA GLU A 320 48.54 0.68 2.24
C GLU A 320 47.11 0.39 1.73
N GLU A 321 46.46 -0.65 2.25
CA GLU A 321 45.06 -0.98 1.90
C GLU A 321 44.07 0.12 2.33
N ALA A 322 44.31 0.73 3.50
CA ALA A 322 43.52 1.86 3.98
C ALA A 322 43.82 3.14 3.17
N VAL A 323 45.07 3.40 2.79
CA VAL A 323 45.45 4.51 1.89
C VAL A 323 44.78 4.36 0.53
N LYS A 324 44.80 3.16 -0.07
CA LYS A 324 44.12 2.87 -1.33
C LYS A 324 42.62 3.13 -1.23
N LYS A 325 41.97 2.60 -0.19
CA LYS A 325 40.54 2.81 0.08
C LYS A 325 40.19 4.28 0.32
N LEU A 326 41.07 5.04 0.98
CA LEU A 326 40.92 6.48 1.18
C LEU A 326 40.95 7.22 -0.17
N ARG A 327 41.90 6.89 -1.07
CA ARG A 327 41.96 7.45 -2.44
C ARG A 327 40.71 7.10 -3.26
N GLU A 328 40.22 5.86 -3.20
CA GLU A 328 38.97 5.44 -3.86
C GLU A 328 37.75 6.25 -3.36
N LEU A 329 37.66 6.50 -2.04
CA LEU A 329 36.58 7.32 -1.47
C LEU A 329 36.69 8.80 -1.89
N TYR A 330 37.90 9.38 -1.93
CA TYR A 330 38.10 10.75 -2.42
C TYR A 330 37.73 10.90 -3.90
N ALA A 331 38.13 9.96 -4.76
CA ALA A 331 37.71 9.94 -6.16
C ALA A 331 36.19 9.83 -6.30
N ALA A 332 35.54 8.97 -5.49
CA ALA A 332 34.08 8.87 -5.48
C ALA A 332 33.40 10.17 -5.05
N ALA A 333 33.88 10.82 -3.97
CA ALA A 333 33.38 12.13 -3.52
C ALA A 333 33.46 13.18 -4.62
N GLU A 334 34.58 13.25 -5.35
CA GLU A 334 34.76 14.24 -6.41
C GLU A 334 33.86 13.98 -7.63
N THR A 335 33.63 12.70 -8.03
CA THR A 335 32.60 12.40 -9.04
C THR A 335 31.19 12.82 -8.60
N PHE A 336 30.86 12.75 -7.30
CA PHE A 336 29.58 13.23 -6.79
C PHE A 336 29.50 14.76 -6.78
N ARG A 337 30.57 15.48 -6.43
CA ARG A 337 30.65 16.95 -6.49
C ARG A 337 30.51 17.48 -7.92
N GLN A 338 31.24 16.90 -8.86
CA GLN A 338 31.09 17.20 -10.29
C GLN A 338 29.67 16.92 -10.78
N LYS A 339 29.04 15.83 -10.32
CA LYS A 339 27.64 15.52 -10.65
C LYS A 339 26.65 16.50 -10.02
N ILE A 340 26.88 16.96 -8.80
CA ILE A 340 26.10 18.01 -8.12
C ILE A 340 26.18 19.32 -8.91
N ALA A 341 27.38 19.77 -9.29
CA ALA A 341 27.57 20.96 -10.13
C ALA A 341 26.85 20.84 -11.49
N ASN A 342 26.93 19.67 -12.15
CA ASN A 342 26.21 19.36 -13.40
C ASN A 342 24.69 19.17 -13.26
N ILE A 343 24.17 19.17 -12.03
CA ILE A 343 22.74 19.21 -11.73
C ILE A 343 22.33 20.64 -11.37
N GLN A 344 23.08 21.33 -10.50
CA GLN A 344 22.84 22.71 -10.08
C GLN A 344 22.98 23.75 -11.20
N SER A 345 23.80 23.48 -12.22
CA SER A 345 23.93 24.34 -13.41
C SER A 345 22.69 24.35 -14.33
N LYS A 346 21.69 23.50 -14.04
CA LYS A 346 20.42 23.44 -14.77
C LYS A 346 19.34 24.27 -14.05
N PRO A 347 18.31 24.76 -14.77
CA PRO A 347 17.14 25.38 -14.15
C PRO A 347 16.53 24.48 -13.07
N ILE A 348 15.96 25.08 -12.03
CA ILE A 348 15.44 24.39 -10.82
C ILE A 348 14.53 23.20 -11.18
N GLU A 349 13.65 23.38 -12.15
CA GLU A 349 12.72 22.35 -12.68
C GLU A 349 13.41 21.11 -13.27
N GLN A 350 14.72 21.15 -13.52
CA GLN A 350 15.51 20.09 -14.13
C GLN A 350 16.60 19.54 -13.18
N GLN A 351 16.64 19.99 -11.92
CA GLN A 351 17.64 19.55 -10.92
C GLN A 351 17.32 18.16 -10.31
N PHE A 352 16.78 17.25 -11.11
CA PHE A 352 16.35 15.91 -10.69
C PHE A 352 17.50 15.11 -10.09
N GLY A 353 17.30 14.58 -8.88
CA GLY A 353 18.28 13.76 -8.17
C GLY A 353 19.37 14.55 -7.42
N LEU A 354 19.25 15.88 -7.28
CA LEU A 354 20.18 16.70 -6.50
C LEU A 354 20.29 16.22 -5.04
N ASP A 355 19.16 16.14 -4.32
CA ASP A 355 19.08 15.68 -2.93
C ASP A 355 19.68 14.27 -2.73
N MET A 356 19.35 13.33 -3.61
CA MET A 356 19.94 11.98 -3.58
C MET A 356 21.46 12.02 -3.78
N THR A 357 21.96 12.87 -4.66
CA THR A 357 23.41 12.98 -4.94
C THR A 357 24.16 13.66 -3.78
N LEU A 358 23.54 14.64 -3.12
CA LEU A 358 24.04 15.26 -1.89
C LEU A 358 24.09 14.24 -0.72
N LYS A 359 23.05 13.43 -0.54
CA LYS A 359 23.02 12.35 0.47
C LYS A 359 24.08 11.28 0.22
N LEU A 360 24.38 10.96 -1.05
CA LEU A 360 25.47 10.05 -1.41
C LEU A 360 26.85 10.66 -1.12
N LEU A 361 27.09 11.93 -1.48
CA LEU A 361 28.34 12.63 -1.14
C LEU A 361 28.58 12.64 0.37
N LEU A 362 27.58 13.04 1.16
CA LEU A 362 27.66 13.11 2.63
C LEU A 362 27.92 11.75 3.29
N ASN A 363 27.49 10.64 2.66
CA ASN A 363 27.82 9.29 3.11
C ASN A 363 29.30 8.93 2.82
N VAL A 364 29.82 9.29 1.63
CA VAL A 364 31.23 9.09 1.28
C VAL A 364 32.14 9.95 2.17
N GLU A 365 31.81 11.22 2.39
CA GLU A 365 32.59 12.12 3.25
C GLU A 365 32.62 11.63 4.72
N LYS A 366 31.51 11.06 5.24
CA LYS A 366 31.52 10.37 6.54
C LYS A 366 32.45 9.15 6.58
N GLN A 367 32.53 8.39 5.49
CA GLN A 367 33.45 7.25 5.39
C GLN A 367 34.91 7.69 5.30
N ILE A 368 35.20 8.82 4.65
CA ILE A 368 36.53 9.46 4.65
C ILE A 368 36.91 9.88 6.07
N THR A 369 36.04 10.60 6.78
CA THR A 369 36.31 11.05 8.16
C THR A 369 36.53 9.88 9.10
N ALA A 370 35.62 8.90 9.13
CA ALA A 370 35.76 7.73 9.99
C ALA A 370 37.03 6.90 9.69
N LEU A 371 37.44 6.82 8.41
CA LEU A 371 38.68 6.14 8.02
C LEU A 371 39.93 6.93 8.42
N LYS A 372 39.89 8.28 8.43
CA LYS A 372 40.99 9.08 8.98
C LYS A 372 41.07 8.98 10.50
N GLU A 373 39.95 9.11 11.21
CA GLU A 373 39.86 8.99 12.67
C GLU A 373 40.35 7.63 13.19
N GLN A 374 40.11 6.56 12.44
CA GLN A 374 40.60 5.20 12.75
C GLN A 374 42.14 5.09 12.78
N TYR A 375 42.85 5.92 12.01
CA TYR A 375 44.31 5.88 11.84
C TYR A 375 44.98 7.23 12.20
N SER A 376 44.37 8.00 13.11
CA SER A 376 44.88 9.28 13.60
C SER A 376 45.24 9.20 15.09
N LYS A 377 45.90 8.12 15.50
CA LYS A 377 46.25 7.77 16.89
C LYS A 377 47.60 7.09 16.98
#